data_AF-A0A370AY41-F1
#
_entry.id   AF-A0A370AY41-F1
#
_cell.length_a   1.000
_cell.length_b   1.000
_cell.length_c   1.000
_cell.angle_alpha   90.00
_cell.angle_beta   90.00
_cell.angle_gamma   90.00
#
_symmetry.space_group_name_H-M   'P 1'
#
loop_
_entity.id
_entity.type
_entity.pdbx_description
1 polymer ?
#
loop_
_entity_poly.entity_id
_entity_poly.type
_entity_poly.pdbx_seq_one_letter_code
_entity_poly.pdbx_strand_id
1 'polypeptide(L)'
;MSSHRADPPSADRTGTPARTTLVVLDGQSLPVADVVRLAEGAARPVPGTDAMKRVEQSWYVARELAASGRVYGRSTGVGANRGEAVPTDAAADHGLRLLRSHAGAVGAPLPAREVRAMLAVRANQLLAGGAGLRPTVVTALCEALESGAYPLVHEFGSVGTGDIAALAQLGLALAGEHPWHGGHGGSG
;
A
#
# COMPACT_ATOMS: atom_id res chain seq x y z
N MET A 1 50.46 -50.83 6.71
CA MET A 1 49.91 -49.77 7.57
C MET A 1 49.79 -48.52 6.72
N SER A 2 48.56 -48.00 6.61
CA SER A 2 48.05 -47.19 5.49
C SER A 2 48.56 -45.76 5.43
N SER A 3 48.72 -45.25 4.20
CA SER A 3 48.99 -43.86 3.86
C SER A 3 47.74 -42.99 4.04
N HIS A 4 47.84 -41.93 4.84
CA HIS A 4 46.77 -40.94 5.02
C HIS A 4 47.07 -39.74 4.10
N ARG A 5 46.36 -39.63 2.97
CA ARG A 5 46.24 -38.36 2.23
C ARG A 5 45.20 -37.50 2.94
N ALA A 6 45.54 -36.24 3.18
CA ALA A 6 44.60 -35.22 3.63
C ALA A 6 43.91 -34.59 2.41
N ASP A 7 42.58 -34.50 2.47
CA ASP A 7 41.79 -33.78 1.47
C ASP A 7 41.90 -32.26 1.68
N PRO A 8 41.92 -31.44 0.61
CA PRO A 8 41.90 -29.99 0.74
C PRO A 8 40.51 -29.49 1.15
N PRO A 9 40.42 -28.34 1.85
CA PRO A 9 39.14 -27.78 2.26
C PRO A 9 38.31 -27.35 1.04
N SER A 10 37.07 -27.82 1.01
CA SER A 10 36.06 -27.42 0.03
C SER A 10 35.77 -25.92 0.17
N ALA A 11 36.05 -25.16 -0.89
CA ALA A 11 35.63 -23.77 -1.01
C ALA A 11 34.09 -23.70 -0.98
N ASP A 12 33.53 -23.18 0.11
CA ASP A 12 32.10 -22.88 0.19
C ASP A 12 31.77 -21.67 -0.71
N ARG A 13 30.60 -21.78 -1.32
CA ARG A 13 30.13 -21.03 -2.47
C ARG A 13 29.86 -19.59 -2.08
N THR A 14 30.55 -18.65 -2.71
CA THR A 14 30.11 -17.26 -2.78
C THR A 14 28.76 -17.21 -3.51
N GLY A 15 27.68 -17.18 -2.74
CA GLY A 15 26.33 -16.98 -3.25
C GLY A 15 26.31 -15.69 -4.07
N THR A 16 26.06 -15.81 -5.37
CA THR A 16 25.73 -14.66 -6.22
C THR A 16 24.49 -14.00 -5.59
N PRO A 17 24.47 -12.67 -5.35
CA PRO A 17 23.28 -12.02 -4.84
C PRO A 17 22.13 -12.34 -5.78
N ALA A 18 21.07 -12.97 -5.25
CA ALA A 18 19.90 -13.32 -6.02
C ALA A 18 19.38 -12.05 -6.69
N ARG A 19 19.27 -12.04 -8.02
CA ARG A 19 18.73 -10.88 -8.73
C ARG A 19 17.29 -10.69 -8.27
N THR A 20 17.04 -9.65 -7.49
CA THR A 20 15.69 -9.28 -7.08
C THR A 20 14.84 -9.05 -8.31
N THR A 21 13.77 -9.83 -8.46
CA THR A 21 12.83 -9.67 -9.59
C THR A 21 12.12 -8.33 -9.43
N LEU A 22 11.99 -7.56 -10.51
CA LEU A 22 11.24 -6.30 -10.51
C LEU A 22 9.83 -6.53 -11.04
N VAL A 23 8.86 -5.87 -10.43
CA VAL A 23 7.47 -5.79 -10.92
C VAL A 23 7.14 -4.33 -11.13
N VAL A 24 6.87 -3.95 -12.38
CA VAL A 24 6.43 -2.59 -12.70
C VAL A 24 4.94 -2.48 -12.43
N LEU A 25 4.55 -1.52 -11.60
CA LEU A 25 3.16 -1.15 -11.36
C LEU A 25 2.80 -0.01 -12.32
N ASP A 26 2.02 -0.31 -13.34
CA ASP A 26 1.66 0.63 -14.41
C ASP A 26 0.28 1.28 -14.20
N GLY A 27 -0.48 0.81 -13.21
CA GLY A 27 -1.83 1.22 -12.90
C GLY A 27 -2.94 0.77 -13.85
N GLN A 28 -2.66 -0.17 -14.75
CA GLN A 28 -3.58 -0.71 -15.75
C GLN A 28 -3.62 -2.24 -15.71
N SER A 29 -2.46 -2.87 -15.54
CA SER A 29 -2.30 -4.32 -15.52
C SER A 29 -1.47 -4.74 -14.30
N LEU A 30 -1.86 -5.84 -13.68
CA LEU A 30 -1.06 -6.50 -12.65
C LEU A 30 -1.43 -7.98 -12.64
N PRO A 31 -0.66 -8.84 -13.30
CA PRO A 31 -0.94 -10.28 -13.32
C PRO A 31 -1.00 -10.86 -11.91
N VAL A 32 -1.86 -11.86 -11.69
CA VAL A 32 -2.01 -12.53 -10.38
C VAL A 32 -0.66 -13.08 -9.89
N ALA A 33 0.17 -13.60 -10.80
CA ALA A 33 1.51 -14.08 -10.46
C ALA A 33 2.44 -12.97 -9.94
N ASP A 34 2.27 -11.72 -10.37
CA ASP A 34 3.00 -10.57 -9.84
C ASP A 34 2.48 -10.14 -8.48
N VAL A 35 1.16 -10.18 -8.26
CA VAL A 35 0.56 -9.97 -6.91
C VAL A 35 1.13 -10.96 -5.91
N VAL A 36 1.18 -12.24 -6.28
CA VAL A 36 1.74 -13.31 -5.44
C VAL A 36 3.22 -13.06 -5.15
N ARG A 37 4.03 -12.75 -6.17
CA ARG A 37 5.46 -12.45 -5.99
C ARG A 37 5.70 -11.26 -5.06
N LEU A 38 4.90 -10.20 -5.17
CA LEU A 38 4.97 -9.04 -4.28
C LEU A 38 4.53 -9.40 -2.85
N ALA A 39 3.42 -10.12 -2.70
CA ALA A 39 2.88 -10.56 -1.42
C ALA A 39 3.79 -11.53 -0.66
N GLU A 40 4.69 -12.23 -1.36
CA GLU A 40 5.69 -13.15 -0.80
C GLU A 40 7.07 -12.51 -0.66
N GLY A 41 7.27 -11.28 -1.14
CA GLY A 41 8.57 -10.59 -1.08
C GLY A 41 9.61 -11.14 -2.06
N ALA A 42 9.16 -11.93 -3.05
CA ALA A 42 10.00 -12.48 -4.12
C ALA A 42 10.28 -11.46 -5.24
N ALA A 43 9.66 -10.28 -5.18
CA ALA A 43 9.89 -9.19 -6.12
C ALA A 43 9.78 -7.81 -5.46
N ARG A 44 10.45 -6.83 -6.07
CA ARG A 44 10.41 -5.42 -5.68
C ARG A 44 9.42 -4.66 -6.57
N PRO A 45 8.47 -3.90 -6.00
CA PRO A 45 7.58 -3.06 -6.77
C PRO A 45 8.31 -1.82 -7.30
N VAL A 46 8.00 -1.44 -8.54
CA VAL A 46 8.51 -0.22 -9.17
C VAL A 46 7.35 0.54 -9.79
N PRO A 47 6.94 1.70 -9.26
CA PRO A 47 5.94 2.54 -9.92
C PRO A 47 6.42 2.97 -11.31
N GLY A 48 5.60 2.75 -12.33
CA GLY A 48 5.89 3.22 -13.69
C GLY A 48 5.95 4.74 -13.76
N THR A 49 6.93 5.30 -14.46
CA THR A 49 7.14 6.75 -14.55
C THR A 49 5.90 7.49 -15.06
N ASP A 50 5.28 7.00 -16.14
CA ASP A 50 4.08 7.65 -16.68
C ASP A 50 2.85 7.46 -15.79
N ALA A 51 2.81 6.36 -15.03
CA ALA A 51 1.76 6.13 -14.04
C ALA A 51 1.87 7.12 -12.87
N MET A 52 3.09 7.40 -12.39
CA MET A 52 3.32 8.45 -11.39
C MET A 52 2.95 9.84 -11.89
N LYS A 53 3.23 10.18 -13.15
CA LYS A 53 2.77 11.44 -13.77
C LYS A 53 1.24 11.55 -13.77
N ARG A 54 0.52 10.45 -14.06
CA ARG A 54 -0.95 10.45 -13.99
C ARG A 54 -1.47 10.68 -12.58
N VAL A 55 -0.85 10.05 -11.57
CA VAL A 55 -1.21 10.27 -10.15
C VAL A 55 -1.00 11.73 -9.76
N GLU A 56 0.14 12.31 -10.14
CA GLU A 56 0.45 13.71 -9.88
C GLU A 56 -0.57 14.66 -10.52
N GLN A 57 -0.87 14.47 -11.81
CA GLN A 57 -1.89 15.27 -12.50
C GLN A 57 -3.27 15.14 -11.84
N SER A 58 -3.67 13.90 -11.50
CA SER A 58 -4.92 13.61 -10.80
C SER A 58 -5.03 14.35 -9.47
N TRP A 59 -3.94 14.37 -8.71
CA TRP A 59 -3.88 15.07 -7.43
C TRP A 59 -4.06 16.58 -7.58
N TYR A 60 -3.39 17.21 -8.55
CA TYR A 60 -3.54 18.64 -8.83
C TYR A 60 -4.98 18.98 -9.23
N VAL A 61 -5.55 18.27 -10.21
CA VAL A 61 -6.93 18.48 -10.66
C VAL A 61 -7.92 18.31 -9.51
N ALA A 62 -7.77 17.28 -8.69
CA ALA A 62 -8.66 17.05 -7.56
C ALA A 62 -8.54 18.13 -6.47
N ARG A 63 -7.38 18.78 -6.32
CA ARG A 63 -7.21 19.96 -5.46
C ARG A 63 -7.94 21.18 -6.01
N GLU A 64 -7.80 21.46 -7.31
CA GLU A 64 -8.46 22.60 -7.96
C GLU A 64 -9.99 22.47 -7.95
N LEU A 65 -10.51 21.28 -8.25
CA LEU A 65 -11.95 21.00 -8.21
C LEU A 65 -12.51 21.18 -6.79
N ALA A 66 -11.79 20.75 -5.76
CA ALA A 66 -12.23 20.92 -4.38
C ALA A 66 -12.21 22.39 -3.92
N ALA A 67 -11.38 23.24 -4.52
CA ALA A 67 -11.32 24.67 -4.22
C ALA A 67 -12.47 25.46 -4.86
N SER A 68 -13.04 24.96 -5.95
CA SER A 68 -14.03 25.66 -6.78
C SER A 68 -15.44 25.05 -6.74
N GLY A 69 -15.60 23.84 -6.19
CA GLY A 69 -16.88 23.14 -6.20
C GLY A 69 -17.05 22.06 -5.14
N ARG A 70 -18.22 21.42 -5.17
CA ARG A 70 -18.60 20.33 -4.27
C ARG A 70 -18.11 19.00 -4.84
N VAL A 71 -17.26 18.31 -4.09
CA VAL A 71 -16.68 17.02 -4.44
C VAL A 71 -16.98 16.03 -3.32
N TYR A 72 -17.61 14.91 -3.67
CA TYR A 72 -17.99 13.84 -2.74
C TYR A 72 -16.79 13.36 -1.92
N GLY A 73 -16.90 13.38 -0.58
CA GLY A 73 -15.85 12.94 0.34
C GLY A 73 -14.59 13.83 0.41
N ARG A 74 -14.59 14.98 -0.25
CA ARG A 74 -13.45 15.94 -0.23
C ARG A 74 -13.85 17.33 0.27
N SER A 75 -14.83 17.95 -0.38
CA SER A 75 -15.46 19.21 0.09
C SER A 75 -16.91 18.97 0.57
N THR A 76 -17.29 17.70 0.72
CA THR A 76 -18.56 17.25 1.28
C THR A 76 -18.36 15.98 2.11
N GLY A 77 -19.33 15.62 2.94
CA GLY A 77 -19.35 14.34 3.63
C GLY A 77 -19.52 13.14 2.69
N VAL A 78 -19.61 11.93 3.27
CA VAL A 78 -19.81 10.66 2.56
C VAL A 78 -21.11 9.98 3.00
N GLY A 79 -21.62 9.06 2.18
CA GLY A 79 -22.80 8.25 2.49
C GLY A 79 -24.05 9.10 2.74
N ALA A 80 -24.66 8.90 3.91
CA ALA A 80 -25.80 9.69 4.36
C ALA A 80 -25.48 11.20 4.43
N ASN A 81 -24.22 11.56 4.71
CA ASN A 81 -23.76 12.93 4.90
C ASN A 81 -23.24 13.59 3.60
N ARG A 82 -23.49 13.03 2.43
CA ARG A 82 -23.05 13.58 1.12
C ARG A 82 -23.54 15.00 0.83
N GLY A 83 -24.64 15.41 1.47
CA GLY A 83 -25.20 16.77 1.39
C GLY A 83 -24.47 17.79 2.26
N GLU A 84 -23.71 17.35 3.26
CA GLU A 84 -23.02 18.23 4.20
C GLU A 84 -21.76 18.81 3.57
N ALA A 85 -21.55 20.11 3.70
CA ALA A 85 -20.34 20.78 3.23
C ALA A 85 -19.17 20.55 4.21
N VAL A 86 -17.97 20.42 3.66
CA VAL A 86 -16.73 20.33 4.43
C VAL A 86 -15.87 21.53 4.04
N PRO A 87 -15.62 22.47 4.96
CA PRO A 87 -14.72 23.60 4.73
C PRO A 87 -13.31 23.14 4.33
N THR A 88 -12.69 23.85 3.39
CA THR A 88 -11.37 23.48 2.82
C THR A 88 -10.24 23.51 3.85
N ASP A 89 -10.31 24.42 4.83
CA ASP A 89 -9.40 24.53 5.97
C ASP A 89 -9.51 23.34 6.94
N ALA A 90 -10.70 22.74 7.04
CA ALA A 90 -10.95 21.53 7.84
C ALA A 90 -10.67 20.21 7.08
N ALA A 91 -10.17 20.26 5.84
CA ALA A 91 -10.08 19.08 4.98
C ALA A 91 -9.14 17.99 5.52
N ALA A 92 -8.03 18.36 6.17
CA ALA A 92 -7.10 17.40 6.78
C ALA A 92 -7.77 16.64 7.93
N ASP A 93 -8.37 17.37 8.86
CA ASP A 93 -9.11 16.81 9.99
C ASP A 93 -10.33 16.01 9.53
N HIS A 94 -10.99 16.43 8.46
CA HIS A 94 -12.08 15.69 7.85
C HIS A 94 -11.63 14.32 7.33
N GLY A 95 -10.54 14.27 6.57
CA GLY A 95 -9.98 13.00 6.06
C GLY A 95 -9.67 12.03 7.19
N LEU A 96 -9.07 12.52 8.27
CA LEU A 96 -8.76 11.69 9.43
C LEU A 96 -10.00 11.22 10.19
N ARG A 97 -11.02 12.07 10.34
CA ARG A 97 -12.32 11.67 10.89
C ARG A 97 -13.01 10.60 10.04
N LEU A 98 -12.91 10.69 8.71
CA LEU A 98 -13.43 9.64 7.82
C LEU A 98 -12.70 8.32 8.07
N LEU A 99 -11.37 8.33 8.09
CA LEU A 99 -10.60 7.12 8.40
C LEU A 99 -10.99 6.50 9.74
N ARG A 100 -11.02 7.30 10.82
CA ARG A 100 -11.38 6.83 12.17
C ARG A 100 -12.80 6.27 12.25
N SER A 101 -13.78 6.92 11.62
CA SER A 101 -15.18 6.47 11.64
C SER A 101 -15.42 5.22 10.79
N HIS A 102 -14.56 4.94 9.82
CA HIS A 102 -14.73 3.80 8.90
C HIS A 102 -13.82 2.62 9.24
N ALA A 103 -12.82 2.77 10.12
CA ALA A 103 -11.90 1.71 10.54
C ALA A 103 -12.54 0.67 11.51
N GLY A 104 -13.81 0.33 11.29
CA GLY A 104 -14.60 -0.59 12.12
C GLY A 104 -14.46 -2.07 11.77
N ALA A 105 -13.38 -2.49 11.09
CA ALA A 105 -13.16 -3.90 10.83
C ALA A 105 -12.78 -4.65 12.12
N VAL A 106 -13.31 -5.87 12.29
CA VAL A 106 -13.22 -6.72 13.49
C VAL A 106 -12.86 -8.16 13.13
N GLY A 107 -12.66 -9.01 14.13
CA GLY A 107 -12.29 -10.42 13.96
C GLY A 107 -10.79 -10.64 14.13
N ALA A 108 -10.27 -11.72 13.57
CA ALA A 108 -8.84 -11.98 13.61
C ALA A 108 -8.06 -11.01 12.68
N PRO A 109 -6.81 -10.66 13.03
CA PRO A 109 -5.90 -10.03 12.08
C PRO A 109 -5.70 -10.90 10.84
N LEU A 110 -5.76 -10.29 9.65
CA LEU A 110 -5.48 -10.98 8.41
C LEU A 110 -4.00 -11.41 8.32
N PRO A 111 -3.70 -12.56 7.70
CA PRO A 111 -2.34 -13.00 7.44
C PRO A 111 -1.53 -11.97 6.64
N ALA A 112 -0.23 -11.84 6.96
CA ALA A 112 0.68 -10.89 6.31
C ALA A 112 0.64 -10.97 4.77
N ARG A 113 0.59 -12.19 4.23
CA ARG A 113 0.51 -12.44 2.79
C ARG A 113 -0.71 -11.79 2.14
N GLU A 114 -1.87 -11.85 2.79
CA GLU A 114 -3.12 -11.29 2.29
C GLU A 114 -3.13 -9.76 2.36
N VAL A 115 -2.64 -9.20 3.47
CA VAL A 115 -2.49 -7.75 3.62
C VAL A 115 -1.51 -7.21 2.58
N ARG A 116 -0.38 -7.88 2.35
CA ARG A 116 0.59 -7.46 1.32
C ARG A 116 0.03 -7.60 -0.10
N ALA A 117 -0.78 -8.62 -0.38
CA ALA A 117 -1.51 -8.70 -1.65
C ALA A 117 -2.47 -7.51 -1.82
N MET A 118 -3.21 -7.13 -0.76
CA MET A 118 -4.04 -5.92 -0.74
C MET A 118 -3.21 -4.66 -1.02
N LEU A 119 -2.03 -4.50 -0.41
CA LEU A 119 -1.14 -3.36 -0.68
C LEU A 119 -0.71 -3.30 -2.16
N ALA A 120 -0.31 -4.43 -2.75
CA ALA A 120 0.11 -4.49 -4.16
C ALA A 120 -1.02 -4.10 -5.12
N VAL A 121 -2.22 -4.67 -4.92
CA VAL A 121 -3.40 -4.32 -5.70
C VAL A 121 -3.74 -2.84 -5.51
N ARG A 122 -3.73 -2.34 -4.28
CA ARG A 122 -4.07 -0.95 -3.98
C ARG A 122 -3.07 0.04 -4.58
N ALA A 123 -1.78 -0.25 -4.51
CA ALA A 123 -0.73 0.56 -5.12
C ALA A 123 -0.96 0.68 -6.63
N ASN A 124 -1.24 -0.43 -7.32
CA ASN A 124 -1.53 -0.41 -8.75
C ASN A 124 -2.84 0.35 -9.05
N GLN A 125 -3.91 0.14 -8.27
CA GLN A 125 -5.17 0.90 -8.47
C GLN A 125 -4.97 2.41 -8.35
N LEU A 126 -4.17 2.88 -7.40
CA LEU A 126 -3.88 4.31 -7.25
C LEU A 126 -3.14 4.87 -8.47
N LEU A 127 -2.24 4.08 -9.05
CA LEU A 127 -1.48 4.40 -10.28
C LEU A 127 -2.35 4.52 -11.54
N ALA A 128 -3.62 4.10 -11.50
CA ALA A 128 -4.58 4.37 -12.57
C ALA A 128 -4.86 5.89 -12.72
N GLY A 129 -4.61 6.69 -11.68
CA GLY A 129 -4.76 8.16 -11.74
C GLY A 129 -6.19 8.67 -11.57
N GLY A 130 -7.12 7.84 -11.06
CA GLY A 130 -8.51 8.25 -10.80
C GLY A 130 -8.77 8.75 -9.38
N ALA A 131 -7.84 8.56 -8.45
CA ALA A 131 -8.12 8.72 -7.02
C ALA A 131 -7.88 10.15 -6.47
N GLY A 132 -7.07 10.97 -7.14
CA GLY A 132 -6.76 12.33 -6.66
C GLY A 132 -5.99 12.40 -5.33
N LEU A 133 -5.31 11.31 -4.94
CA LEU A 133 -4.45 11.23 -3.76
C LEU A 133 -3.04 11.75 -4.05
N ARG A 134 -2.34 12.22 -3.00
CA ARG A 134 -0.93 12.62 -3.09
C ARG A 134 -0.08 11.44 -3.61
N PRO A 135 0.88 11.67 -4.54
CA PRO A 135 1.76 10.61 -5.06
C PRO A 135 2.55 9.86 -4.00
N THR A 136 2.89 10.51 -2.87
CA THR A 136 3.62 9.90 -1.75
C THR A 136 2.92 8.70 -1.14
N VAL A 137 1.60 8.59 -1.28
CA VAL A 137 0.85 7.41 -0.82
C VAL A 137 1.23 6.17 -1.63
N VAL A 138 1.40 6.30 -2.95
CA VAL A 138 1.86 5.18 -3.78
C VAL A 138 3.27 4.75 -3.38
N THR A 139 4.15 5.73 -3.15
CA THR A 139 5.52 5.49 -2.70
C THR A 139 5.54 4.71 -1.38
N ALA A 140 4.76 5.16 -0.38
CA ALA A 140 4.69 4.50 0.92
C ALA A 140 4.18 3.04 0.82
N LEU A 141 3.22 2.75 -0.06
CA LEU A 141 2.76 1.38 -0.29
C LEU A 141 3.85 0.51 -0.93
N CYS A 142 4.63 1.07 -1.86
CA CYS A 142 5.75 0.35 -2.48
C CYS A 142 6.89 0.10 -1.47
N GLU A 143 7.19 1.06 -0.60
CA GLU A 143 8.17 0.93 0.48
C GLU A 143 7.74 -0.13 1.51
N ALA A 144 6.46 -0.17 1.87
CA ALA A 144 5.91 -1.22 2.74
C ALA A 144 6.09 -2.61 2.12
N LEU A 145 5.73 -2.76 0.84
CA LEU A 145 5.93 -4.00 0.09
C LEU A 145 7.41 -4.41 0.02
N GLU A 146 8.31 -3.46 -0.24
CA GLU A 146 9.75 -3.70 -0.36
C GLU A 146 10.39 -4.07 0.99
N SER A 147 10.04 -3.37 2.07
CA SER A 147 10.56 -3.66 3.41
C SER A 147 9.99 -4.94 4.01
N GLY A 148 8.82 -5.37 3.54
CA GLY A 148 8.03 -6.46 4.13
C GLY A 148 7.09 -6.00 5.24
N ALA A 149 6.94 -4.69 5.43
CA ALA A 149 6.00 -4.12 6.39
C ALA A 149 4.54 -4.24 5.90
N TYR A 150 3.61 -4.41 6.83
CA TYR A 150 2.17 -4.46 6.55
C TYR A 150 1.35 -3.92 7.73
N PRO A 151 0.25 -3.20 7.49
CA PRO A 151 -0.60 -2.68 8.57
C PRO A 151 -1.42 -3.78 9.24
N LEU A 152 -1.84 -3.55 10.48
CA LEU A 152 -2.91 -4.35 11.10
C LEU A 152 -4.24 -4.14 10.35
N VAL A 153 -4.78 -5.22 9.80
CA VAL A 153 -6.09 -5.25 9.14
C VAL A 153 -6.88 -6.46 9.64
N HIS A 154 -8.17 -6.30 9.90
CA HIS A 154 -9.04 -7.37 10.40
C HIS A 154 -9.95 -7.95 9.31
N GLU A 155 -10.36 -9.20 9.48
CA GLU A 155 -11.05 -10.00 8.44
C GLU A 155 -12.51 -9.61 8.16
N PHE A 156 -13.25 -9.07 9.14
CA PHE A 156 -14.67 -8.72 8.97
C PHE A 156 -14.89 -7.21 8.95
N GLY A 157 -15.84 -6.74 8.14
CA GLY A 157 -16.21 -5.32 8.07
C GLY A 157 -16.40 -4.78 6.65
N SER A 158 -16.05 -5.55 5.63
CA SER A 158 -16.41 -5.27 4.24
C SER A 158 -17.76 -5.90 3.88
N VAL A 159 -18.53 -5.21 3.04
CA VAL A 159 -19.75 -5.73 2.40
C VAL A 159 -19.57 -5.86 0.87
N GLY A 160 -18.34 -5.78 0.38
CA GLY A 160 -17.98 -5.95 -1.04
C GLY A 160 -18.18 -4.73 -1.93
N THR A 161 -18.75 -3.63 -1.42
CA THR A 161 -18.92 -2.37 -2.16
C THR A 161 -17.84 -1.36 -1.79
N GLY A 162 -16.59 -1.75 -2.07
CA GLY A 162 -15.39 -1.08 -1.56
C GLY A 162 -15.04 -1.60 -0.18
N ASP A 163 -13.81 -2.10 -0.02
CA ASP A 163 -13.27 -2.63 1.25
C ASP A 163 -12.93 -1.48 2.21
N ILE A 164 -13.93 -0.65 2.50
CA ILE A 164 -13.80 0.64 3.18
C ILE A 164 -13.16 0.45 4.55
N ALA A 165 -13.59 -0.55 5.32
CA ALA A 165 -13.08 -0.76 6.67
C ALA A 165 -11.60 -1.17 6.69
N ALA A 166 -11.19 -2.10 5.80
CA ALA A 166 -9.81 -2.52 5.67
C ALA A 166 -8.91 -1.38 5.15
N LEU A 167 -9.37 -0.64 4.13
CA LEU A 167 -8.62 0.48 3.57
C LEU A 167 -8.56 1.69 4.53
N ALA A 168 -9.55 1.85 5.41
CA ALA A 168 -9.50 2.85 6.49
C ALA A 168 -8.44 2.48 7.54
N GLN A 169 -8.32 1.21 7.91
CA GLN A 169 -7.24 0.73 8.80
C GLN A 169 -5.85 0.94 8.17
N LEU A 170 -5.69 0.69 6.86
CA LEU A 170 -4.48 1.06 6.13
C LEU A 170 -4.23 2.58 6.16
N GLY A 171 -5.26 3.39 5.93
CA GLY A 171 -5.14 4.85 5.96
C GLY A 171 -4.68 5.38 7.32
N LEU A 172 -5.21 4.82 8.42
CA LEU A 172 -4.76 5.16 9.78
C LEU A 172 -3.33 4.69 10.05
N ALA A 173 -2.89 3.56 9.49
CA ALA A 173 -1.52 3.11 9.61
C ALA A 173 -0.55 4.06 8.88
N LEU A 174 -0.91 4.52 7.68
CA LEU A 174 -0.16 5.55 6.94
C LEU A 174 -0.14 6.90 7.68
N ALA A 175 -1.17 7.21 8.45
CA ALA A 175 -1.23 8.41 9.29
C ALA A 175 -0.50 8.25 10.65
N GLY A 176 0.02 7.06 10.97
CA GLY A 176 0.73 6.77 12.22
C GLY A 176 -0.18 6.46 13.42
N GLU A 177 -1.48 6.26 13.22
CA GLU A 177 -2.44 5.94 14.29
C GLU A 177 -2.66 4.45 14.49
N HIS A 178 -2.40 3.64 13.46
CA HIS A 178 -2.48 2.18 13.53
C HIS A 178 -1.09 1.55 13.37
N PRO A 179 -0.84 0.38 14.00
CA PRO A 179 0.46 -0.25 13.97
C PRO A 179 0.77 -0.86 12.59
N TRP A 180 2.06 -0.86 12.28
CA TRP A 180 2.66 -1.68 11.25
C TRP A 180 3.31 -2.91 11.89
N HIS A 181 3.32 -4.02 11.16
CA HIS A 181 3.98 -5.27 11.49
C HIS A 181 4.97 -5.64 10.39
N GLY A 182 5.92 -6.52 10.71
CA GLY A 182 6.97 -6.91 9.76
C GLY A 182 7.94 -5.76 9.44
N GLY A 183 8.72 -5.93 8.38
CA GLY A 183 9.82 -5.04 8.04
C GLY A 183 11.17 -5.59 8.51
N HIS A 184 12.19 -5.50 7.66
CA HIS A 184 13.57 -5.63 8.14
C HIS A 184 13.84 -4.46 9.06
N GLY A 185 13.73 -4.68 10.37
CA GLY A 185 14.16 -3.73 11.37
C GLY A 185 15.61 -3.37 11.09
N GLY A 186 15.85 -2.13 10.65
CA GLY A 186 17.08 -1.46 11.02
C GLY A 186 17.03 -1.31 12.53
N SER A 187 17.59 -2.27 13.25
CA SER A 187 18.09 -2.02 14.59
C SER A 187 19.14 -0.92 14.47
N GLY A 188 18.78 0.28 14.90
CA GLY A 188 19.63 1.46 14.99
C GLY A 188 18.95 2.53 15.81
#